data_AF-W7F1X6-F1
#
_entry.id   AF-W7F1X6-F1
#
_cell.length_a   1.000
_cell.length_b   1.000
_cell.length_c   1.000
_cell.angle_alpha   90.00
_cell.angle_beta   90.00
_cell.angle_gamma   90.00
#
_symmetry.space_group_name_H-M   'P 1'
#
loop_
_entity.id
_entity.type
_entity.pdbx_description
1 polymer ?
#
loop_
_entity_poly.entity_id
_entity_poly.type
_entity_poly.pdbx_seq_one_letter_code
_entity_poly.pdbx_strand_id
1 'polypeptide(L)' 'MGISRDGRHKLRLTGGKKKIHKKKRKYELGRPPSNTKLGSRQVHVVRGRGRNYKYRAIKLDSGSFSWPTFGLMF' A
#
# COMPACT_ATOMS: atom_id res chain seq x y z
N MET A 1 -15.13 -6.04 3.95
CA MET A 1 -13.67 -5.86 4.23
C MET A 1 -12.90 -6.79 3.33
N GLY A 2 -12.07 -6.27 2.43
CA GLY A 2 -11.29 -7.06 1.48
C GLY A 2 -10.07 -7.73 2.12
N ILE A 3 -8.91 -7.48 1.52
CA ILE A 3 -7.60 -7.91 2.00
C ILE A 3 -7.42 -7.47 3.46
N SER A 4 -6.89 -8.36 4.31
CA SER A 4 -6.68 -8.11 5.74
C SER A 4 -5.21 -8.33 6.09
N ARG A 5 -4.66 -7.47 6.94
CA ARG A 5 -3.27 -7.50 7.42
C ARG A 5 -3.12 -8.17 8.79
N ASP A 6 -4.13 -8.89 9.26
CA ASP A 6 -4.09 -9.59 10.54
C ASP A 6 -3.28 -10.89 10.46
N GLY A 7 -2.66 -11.33 11.55
CA GLY A 7 -1.92 -12.61 11.57
C GLY A 7 -2.76 -13.82 11.99
N ARG A 8 -4.07 -13.66 12.25
CA ARG A 8 -4.89 -14.73 12.87
C ARG A 8 -5.20 -15.88 11.92
N HIS A 9 -5.21 -15.58 10.63
CA HIS A 9 -5.38 -16.57 9.58
C HIS A 9 -4.08 -17.36 9.29
N LYS A 10 -2.94 -16.98 9.87
CA LYS A 10 -1.66 -17.69 9.74
C LYS A 10 -1.48 -18.73 10.85
N LEU A 11 -0.64 -19.74 10.59
CA LEU A 11 -0.30 -20.80 11.54
C LEU A 11 0.48 -20.25 12.76
N ARG A 12 0.61 -21.08 13.80
CA ARG A 12 1.55 -20.88 14.91
C ARG A 12 2.98 -21.21 14.45
N LEU A 13 3.97 -20.79 15.23
CA LEU A 13 5.38 -21.14 14.97
C LEU A 13 5.59 -22.67 14.96
N THR A 14 4.84 -23.40 15.79
CA THR A 14 4.82 -24.87 15.82
C THR A 14 4.01 -25.52 14.70
N GLY A 15 3.45 -24.75 13.76
CA GLY A 15 2.61 -25.26 12.66
C GLY A 15 1.11 -25.47 13.01
N GLY A 16 0.73 -25.44 14.29
CA GLY A 16 -0.66 -25.60 14.71
C GLY A 16 -1.60 -24.49 14.19
N LYS A 17 -2.83 -24.88 13.79
CA LYS A 17 -3.88 -23.95 13.32
C LYS A 17 -4.43 -23.09 14.48
N LYS A 18 -4.61 -21.78 14.25
CA LYS A 18 -5.21 -20.86 15.22
C LYS A 18 -6.73 -20.80 15.03
N LYS A 19 -7.50 -20.88 16.13
CA LYS A 19 -8.95 -20.62 16.12
C LYS A 19 -9.21 -19.11 16.04
N ILE A 20 -10.05 -18.69 15.11
CA ILE A 20 -10.40 -17.28 14.92
C ILE A 20 -11.50 -16.91 15.94
N HIS A 21 -11.16 -16.06 16.91
CA HIS A 21 -12.07 -15.64 17.98
C HIS A 21 -12.90 -14.39 17.66
N LYS A 22 -12.55 -13.65 16.59
CA LYS A 22 -13.22 -12.39 16.21
C LYS A 22 -13.28 -12.18 14.71
N LYS A 23 -14.28 -11.42 14.26
CA LYS A 23 -14.44 -10.98 12.87
C LYS A 23 -13.37 -9.93 12.47
N LYS A 24 -13.17 -9.73 11.17
CA LYS A 24 -12.26 -8.71 10.61
C LYS A 24 -12.61 -7.30 11.12
N ARG A 25 -11.60 -6.46 11.35
CA ARG A 25 -11.78 -5.08 11.83
C ARG A 25 -11.29 -4.04 10.82
N LYS A 26 -11.89 -2.85 10.83
CA LYS A 26 -11.58 -1.76 9.89
C LYS A 26 -10.10 -1.32 9.94
N TYR A 27 -9.46 -1.39 11.10
CA TYR A 27 -8.06 -0.98 11.23
C TYR A 27 -7.06 -1.99 10.63
N GLU A 28 -7.47 -3.23 10.34
CA GLU A 28 -6.63 -4.26 9.70
C GLU A 28 -6.75 -4.26 8.17
N LEU A 29 -7.49 -3.34 7.58
CA LEU A 29 -7.76 -3.37 6.15
C LEU A 29 -6.47 -3.17 5.33
N GLY A 30 -6.30 -4.04 4.34
CA GLY A 30 -5.40 -3.86 3.21
C GLY A 30 -6.09 -3.13 2.05
N ARG A 31 -5.31 -2.82 1.02
CA ARG A 31 -5.79 -2.22 -0.24
C ARG A 31 -5.07 -2.91 -1.40
N PRO A 32 -5.67 -2.97 -2.60
CA PRO A 32 -4.98 -3.50 -3.77
C PRO A 32 -3.71 -2.69 -4.07
N PRO A 33 -2.69 -3.29 -4.70
CA PRO A 33 -1.52 -2.56 -5.19
C PRO A 33 -1.93 -1.60 -6.33
N SER A 34 -1.11 -0.58 -6.58
CA SER A 34 -1.40 0.43 -7.62
C SER A 34 -0.95 0.02 -9.02
N ASN A 35 0.02 -0.91 -9.12
CA ASN A 35 0.61 -1.41 -10.37
C ASN A 35 0.90 -0.27 -11.37
N THR A 36 1.72 0.69 -10.93
CA THR A 36 2.10 1.90 -11.69
C THR A 36 2.69 1.52 -13.06
N LYS A 37 2.20 2.15 -14.14
CA LYS A 37 2.71 1.99 -15.51
C LYS A 37 3.18 3.33 -16.09
N LEU A 38 3.94 3.27 -17.19
CA LEU A 38 4.27 4.47 -17.96
C LEU A 38 3.04 4.95 -18.75
N GLY A 39 2.88 6.27 -18.84
CA GLY A 39 1.80 6.91 -19.60
C GLY A 39 1.39 8.24 -19.00
N SER A 40 0.33 8.86 -19.54
CA SER A 40 -0.16 10.16 -19.06
C SER A 40 -0.41 10.16 -17.55
N ARG A 41 0.02 11.23 -16.88
CA ARG A 41 -0.05 11.36 -15.42
C ARG A 41 -1.46 11.13 -14.89
N GLN A 42 -1.63 10.04 -14.14
CA GLN A 42 -2.89 9.67 -13.50
C GLN A 42 -2.63 9.28 -12.04
N VAL A 43 -3.13 10.09 -11.11
CA VAL A 43 -2.94 9.90 -9.66
C VAL A 43 -4.29 9.87 -8.96
N HIS A 44 -4.55 8.80 -8.21
CA HIS A 44 -5.76 8.64 -7.41
C HIS A 44 -5.51 8.97 -5.94
N VAL A 45 -6.39 9.79 -5.35
CA VAL A 45 -6.32 10.15 -3.93
C VAL A 45 -7.05 9.10 -3.10
N VAL A 46 -6.38 8.55 -2.08
CA VAL A 46 -6.95 7.55 -1.18
C VAL A 46 -7.04 8.09 0.24
N ARG A 47 -8.25 8.13 0.79
CA ARG A 47 -8.47 8.51 2.19
C ARG A 47 -7.90 7.45 3.16
N GLY A 48 -7.02 7.88 4.05
CA GLY A 48 -6.39 7.08 5.09
C GLY A 48 -7.09 7.15 6.45
N ARG A 49 -6.59 6.38 7.43
CA ARG A 49 -6.99 6.53 8.84
C ARG A 49 -6.37 7.82 9.41
N GLY A 50 -7.06 8.49 10.34
CA GLY A 50 -6.52 9.65 11.07
C GLY A 50 -6.41 10.93 10.22
N ARG A 51 -7.45 11.29 9.46
CA ARG A 51 -7.49 12.50 8.61
C ARG A 51 -6.43 12.67 7.50
N ASN A 52 -5.58 11.68 7.28
CA ASN A 52 -4.58 11.73 6.20
C ASN A 52 -5.09 11.28 4.82
N TYR A 53 -4.44 11.78 3.77
CA TYR A 53 -4.60 11.34 2.38
C TYR A 53 -3.32 10.67 1.89
N LYS A 54 -3.46 9.67 1.03
CA LYS A 54 -2.35 8.99 0.36
C LYS A 54 -2.56 9.06 -1.15
N TYR A 55 -1.56 9.51 -1.88
CA TYR A 55 -1.60 9.60 -3.35
C TYR A 55 -1.07 8.31 -3.94
N ARG A 56 -1.81 7.75 -4.90
CA ARG A 56 -1.43 6.53 -5.61
C ARG A 56 -1.35 6.82 -7.09
N ALA A 57 -0.15 6.77 -7.63
CA ALA A 57 0.05 6.83 -9.07
C ALA A 57 -0.49 5.54 -9.72
N ILE A 58 -1.23 5.69 -10.81
CA ILE A 58 -1.64 4.59 -11.69
C ILE A 58 -0.77 4.64 -12.95
N LYS A 59 -0.59 5.83 -13.51
CA LYS A 59 0.31 6.11 -14.62
C LYS A 59 1.15 7.35 -14.36
N LEU A 60 2.41 7.33 -14.76
CA LEU A 60 3.34 8.47 -14.72
C LEU A 60 4.20 8.45 -16.00
N ASP A 61 4.53 9.64 -16.49
CA ASP A 61 5.36 9.88 -17.66
C ASP A 61 6.71 10.49 -17.29
N SER A 62 6.72 11.41 -16.32
CA SER A 62 7.92 12.07 -15.81
C SER A 62 8.15 11.81 -14.31
N GLY A 63 9.40 11.93 -13.89
CA GLY A 63 9.84 11.88 -12.49
C GLY A 63 10.88 12.97 -12.24
N SER A 64 11.18 13.24 -10.97
CA SER A 64 12.33 14.08 -10.60
C SER A 64 13.50 13.16 -10.28
N PHE A 65 14.61 13.37 -10.97
CA PHE A 65 15.84 12.60 -10.86
C PHE A 65 16.97 13.53 -10.41
N SER A 66 17.87 13.07 -9.56
CA SER A 66 19.02 13.85 -9.12
C SER A 66 20.29 13.12 -9.49
N TRP A 67 21.33 13.84 -9.88
CA TRP A 67 22.69 13.33 -10.04
C TRP A 67 23.57 13.90 -8.92
N PRO A 68 23.71 13.19 -7.78
CA PRO A 68 24.34 13.74 -6.57
C PRO A 68 25.80 14.12 -6.77
N THR A 69 26.52 13.41 -7.63
CA THR A 69 27.92 13.67 -7.96
C THR A 69 28.17 15.09 -8.50
N PHE A 70 27.20 15.66 -9.23
CA PHE A 70 27.28 17.00 -9.80
C PHE A 70 26.41 18.03 -9.05
N GLY A 71 25.63 17.59 -8.05
CA GLY A 71 24.69 18.45 -7.33
C GLY A 71 23.51 18.96 -8.18
N LEU A 72 23.19 18.30 -9.29
CA LEU A 72 22.15 18.72 -10.23
C LEU A 72 20.88 17.86 -10.12
N MET A 73 19.71 18.47 -10.35
CA MET A 73 18.38 17.83 -10.43
C MET A 73 17.78 18.05 -11.82
N PHE A 74 17.15 17.00 -12.37
CA PHE A 74 16.52 16.92 -13.69
C PHE A 74 15.11 16.32 -13.61
#